data_AF-A0A7Y4B5Z3-F1
#
_entry.id   AF-A0A7Y4B5Z3-F1
#
_cell.length_a   1.000
_cell.length_b   1.000
_cell.length_c   1.000
_cell.angle_alpha   90.00
_cell.angle_beta   90.00
_cell.angle_gamma   90.00
#
_symmetry.space_group_name_H-M   'P 1'
#
loop_
_entity.id
_entity.type
_entity.pdbx_description
1 polymer ?
#
loop_
_entity_poly.entity_id
_entity_poly.type
_entity_poly.pdbx_seq_one_letter_code
_entity_poly.pdbx_strand_id
1 'polypeptide(L)'
;MNKLLLLGIVFACSPLAIAKSTNPSALELANKYQCRTEGCTLVCKAPNGDAYVRERKIDQARFVALSSGTVIYRLKKFAEDVEVVIPPGTETCQLQNIR
;
A
#
# COMPACT_ATOMS: atom_id res chain seq x y z
N MET A 1 4.50 62.38 15.53
CA MET A 1 4.37 61.13 16.31
C MET A 1 3.48 60.19 15.53
N ASN A 2 4.08 59.20 14.85
CA ASN A 2 3.41 58.16 14.08
C ASN A 2 2.67 57.20 15.01
N LYS A 3 1.44 56.84 14.66
CA LYS A 3 0.80 55.60 15.12
C LYS A 3 0.20 54.88 13.92
N LEU A 4 1.05 54.13 13.23
CA LEU A 4 0.65 53.10 12.27
C LEU A 4 -0.03 51.98 13.06
N LEU A 5 -1.34 51.85 12.88
CA LEU A 5 -2.10 50.67 13.32
C LEU A 5 -1.87 49.56 12.30
N LEU A 6 -0.95 48.64 12.64
CA LEU A 6 -0.73 47.38 11.93
C LEU A 6 -1.89 46.42 12.24
N LEU A 7 -2.86 46.38 11.34
CA LEU A 7 -3.91 45.37 11.32
C LEU A 7 -3.40 44.06 10.70
N GLY A 8 -3.60 42.97 11.44
CA GLY A 8 -4.16 41.74 10.88
C GLY A 8 -3.18 40.82 10.17
N ILE A 9 -2.51 39.98 10.97
CA ILE A 9 -1.93 38.71 10.52
C ILE A 9 -3.10 37.83 10.05
N VAL A 10 -3.35 37.76 8.75
CA VAL A 10 -4.27 36.77 8.18
C VAL A 10 -3.45 35.52 7.89
N PHE A 11 -3.54 34.60 8.83
CA PHE A 11 -3.11 33.21 8.74
C PHE A 11 -4.00 32.51 7.69
N ALA A 12 -3.72 32.70 6.41
CA ALA A 12 -4.38 31.98 5.33
C ALA A 12 -3.76 30.58 5.25
N CYS A 13 -4.44 29.66 5.93
CA CYS A 13 -4.25 28.22 5.89
C CYS A 13 -4.01 27.74 4.45
N SER A 14 -2.83 27.20 4.22
CA SER A 14 -2.41 26.59 2.98
C SER A 14 -3.35 25.43 2.60
N PRO A 15 -3.87 25.36 1.37
CA PRO A 15 -4.18 24.05 0.83
C PRO A 15 -2.82 23.38 0.58
N LEU A 16 -2.38 22.55 1.52
CA LEU A 16 -1.46 21.46 1.22
C LEU A 16 -2.11 20.68 0.08
N ALA A 17 -1.71 20.99 -1.15
CA ALA A 17 -1.98 20.15 -2.29
C ALA A 17 -1.38 18.80 -1.93
N ILE A 18 -2.24 17.85 -1.60
CA ILE A 18 -1.89 16.46 -1.38
C ILE A 18 -1.27 16.02 -2.71
N ALA A 19 0.06 16.01 -2.76
CA ALA A 19 0.80 15.48 -3.88
C ALA A 19 0.35 14.03 -4.03
N LYS A 20 -0.44 13.78 -5.06
CA LYS A 20 -0.72 12.42 -5.54
C LYS A 20 0.66 11.85 -5.86
N SER A 21 1.15 10.95 -5.03
CA SER A 21 2.41 10.23 -5.25
C SER A 21 2.27 9.40 -6.53
N THR A 22 2.48 10.03 -7.68
CA THR A 22 2.75 9.38 -8.94
C THR A 22 4.23 9.08 -8.93
N ASN A 23 4.63 7.95 -8.34
CA ASN A 23 5.96 7.40 -8.60
C ASN A 23 6.01 7.03 -10.09
N PRO A 24 6.73 7.78 -10.95
CA PRO A 24 6.73 7.55 -12.39
C PRO A 24 7.54 6.31 -12.80
N SER A 25 8.08 5.58 -11.81
CA SER A 25 8.89 4.36 -11.98
C SER A 25 8.11 3.07 -11.72
N ALA A 26 6.83 3.15 -11.34
CA ALA A 26 6.00 1.97 -11.19
C ALA A 26 5.51 1.52 -12.57
N LEU A 27 6.03 0.39 -13.07
CA LEU A 27 5.29 -0.38 -14.06
C LEU A 27 4.09 -0.97 -13.32
N GLU A 28 3.00 -0.19 -13.20
CA GLU A 28 1.79 -0.59 -12.49
C GLU A 28 1.11 -1.75 -13.23
N LEU A 29 1.63 -2.97 -13.08
CA LEU A 29 0.87 -4.17 -13.39
C LEU A 29 -0.14 -4.38 -12.25
N ALA A 30 -1.12 -3.48 -12.19
CA ALA A 30 -2.15 -3.43 -11.17
C ALA A 30 -3.20 -4.51 -11.43
N ASN A 31 -2.86 -5.76 -11.16
CA ASN A 31 -3.84 -6.84 -11.19
C ASN A 31 -4.66 -6.82 -9.89
N LYS A 32 -5.96 -6.56 -10.03
CA LYS A 32 -6.92 -6.71 -8.95
C LYS A 32 -7.28 -8.18 -8.81
N TYR A 33 -7.04 -8.75 -7.65
CA TYR A 33 -7.45 -10.10 -7.29
C TYR A 33 -8.63 -10.04 -6.34
N GLN A 34 -9.73 -10.69 -6.70
CA GLN A 34 -10.91 -10.81 -5.86
C GLN A 34 -10.91 -12.21 -5.22
N CYS A 35 -10.97 -12.27 -3.89
CA CYS A 35 -11.02 -13.53 -3.18
C CYS A 35 -12.40 -14.19 -3.26
N ARG A 36 -12.44 -15.51 -3.09
CA ARG A 36 -13.70 -16.27 -2.92
C ARG A 36 -14.40 -15.87 -1.61
N THR A 37 -15.64 -16.33 -1.43
CA THR A 37 -16.50 -15.98 -0.28
C THR A 37 -15.84 -16.15 1.09
N GLU A 38 -14.95 -17.14 1.25
CA GLU A 38 -14.24 -17.37 2.53
C GLU A 38 -12.96 -16.52 2.71
N GLY A 39 -12.59 -15.73 1.70
CA GLY A 39 -11.39 -14.91 1.67
C GLY A 39 -10.13 -15.64 1.16
N CYS A 40 -9.01 -14.94 1.17
CA CYS A 40 -7.69 -15.49 0.86
C CYS A 40 -6.69 -15.32 2.01
N THR A 41 -5.56 -16.00 1.85
CA THR A 41 -4.34 -15.79 2.63
C THR A 41 -3.20 -15.34 1.72
N LEU A 42 -2.35 -14.46 2.22
CA LEU A 42 -1.08 -14.13 1.60
C LEU A 42 -0.02 -15.05 2.20
N VAL A 43 0.47 -15.98 1.39
CA VAL A 43 1.52 -16.94 1.79
C VAL A 43 2.84 -16.48 1.20
N CYS A 44 3.84 -16.30 2.04
CA CYS A 44 5.17 -15.87 1.65
C CYS A 44 6.17 -17.00 1.86
N LYS A 45 7.19 -17.04 0.99
CA LYS A 45 8.31 -17.97 1.07
C LYS A 45 9.58 -17.17 1.30
N ALA A 46 10.24 -17.41 2.43
CA ALA A 46 11.53 -16.82 2.77
C ALA A 46 12.65 -17.35 1.85
N PRO A 47 13.84 -16.71 1.83
CA PRO A 47 14.93 -17.09 0.94
C PRO A 47 15.50 -18.47 1.28
N ASN A 48 15.37 -18.88 2.54
CA ASN A 48 15.73 -20.21 3.02
C ASN A 48 14.76 -21.32 2.55
N GLY A 49 13.65 -20.93 1.92
CA GLY A 49 12.64 -21.84 1.39
C GLY A 49 11.43 -22.07 2.30
N ASP A 50 11.43 -21.53 3.52
CA ASP A 50 10.32 -21.73 4.46
C ASP A 50 9.10 -20.91 4.05
N ALA A 51 7.93 -21.55 4.04
CA ALA A 51 6.66 -20.90 3.76
C ALA A 51 5.95 -20.51 5.06
N TYR A 52 5.38 -19.31 5.09
CA TYR A 52 4.59 -18.81 6.21
C TYR A 52 3.42 -17.98 5.73
N VAL A 53 2.37 -17.90 6.56
CA VAL A 53 1.21 -17.07 6.27
C VAL A 53 1.49 -15.67 6.81
N ARG A 54 1.56 -14.69 5.92
CA ARG A 54 1.81 -13.29 6.29
C ARG A 54 0.53 -12.56 6.64
N GLU A 55 -0.54 -12.77 5.87
CA GLU A 55 -1.85 -12.16 6.12
C GLU A 55 -2.98 -13.15 5.83
N ARG A 56 -4.12 -12.97 6.51
CA ARG A 56 -5.31 -13.84 6.41
C ARG A 56 -6.59 -13.02 6.26
N LYS A 57 -7.68 -13.68 5.86
CA LYS A 57 -9.03 -13.10 5.72
C LYS A 57 -9.02 -11.86 4.81
N ILE A 58 -8.35 -12.00 3.67
CA ILE A 58 -8.25 -10.96 2.64
C ILE A 58 -9.47 -11.09 1.73
N ASP A 59 -10.21 -10.00 1.52
CA ASP A 59 -11.38 -9.98 0.65
C ASP A 59 -11.00 -9.57 -0.78
N GLN A 60 -10.08 -8.59 -0.89
CA GLN A 60 -9.54 -8.12 -2.16
C GLN A 60 -8.06 -7.84 -2.00
N ALA A 61 -7.32 -8.01 -3.08
CA ALA A 61 -5.92 -7.62 -3.12
C ALA A 61 -5.62 -6.87 -4.42
N ARG A 62 -4.71 -5.90 -4.33
CA ARG A 62 -4.08 -5.27 -5.49
C ARG A 62 -2.58 -5.48 -5.38
N PHE A 63 -2.00 -5.92 -6.47
CA PHE A 63 -0.56 -6.12 -6.62
C PHE A 63 0.05 -4.94 -7.38
N VAL A 64 1.22 -4.46 -6.94
CA VAL A 64 2.02 -3.46 -7.65
C VAL A 64 3.47 -3.93 -7.65
N ALA A 65 4.03 -4.17 -8.83
CA ALA A 65 5.46 -4.41 -8.99
C ALA A 65 6.15 -3.11 -9.39
N LEU A 66 7.20 -2.73 -8.68
CA LEU A 66 8.02 -1.58 -9.02
C LEU A 66 9.21 -2.01 -9.89
N SER A 67 9.74 -1.10 -10.69
CA SER A 67 10.96 -1.34 -11.49
C SER A 67 12.18 -1.70 -10.63
N SER A 68 12.17 -1.34 -9.34
CA SER A 68 13.20 -1.74 -8.36
C SER A 68 13.15 -3.23 -8.01
N GLY A 69 12.14 -3.98 -8.45
CA GLY A 69 11.87 -5.35 -8.01
C GLY A 69 11.13 -5.42 -6.67
N THR A 70 10.81 -4.29 -6.05
CA THR A 70 9.92 -4.23 -4.88
C THR A 70 8.50 -4.56 -5.29
N VAL A 71 7.84 -5.41 -4.51
CA VAL A 71 6.43 -5.76 -4.68
C VAL A 71 5.62 -5.19 -3.53
N ILE A 72 4.47 -4.59 -3.84
CA ILE A 72 3.53 -4.06 -2.87
C ILE A 72 2.18 -4.78 -3.03
N TYR A 73 1.70 -5.37 -1.95
CA TYR A 73 0.34 -5.91 -1.85
C TYR A 73 -0.52 -4.95 -1.04
N ARG A 74 -1.54 -4.38 -1.66
CA ARG A 74 -2.60 -3.65 -0.97
C ARG A 74 -3.76 -4.58 -0.75
N LEU A 75 -3.95 -5.00 0.50
CA LEU A 75 -4.90 -6.00 0.93
C LEU A 75 -6.08 -5.29 1.58
N LYS A 76 -7.29 -5.57 1.10
CA LYS A 76 -8.52 -5.17 1.78
C LYS A 76 -9.01 -6.34 2.60
N LYS A 77 -9.20 -6.11 3.89
CA LYS A 77 -9.82 -7.06 4.82
C LYS A 77 -11.06 -6.40 5.40
N PHE A 78 -11.97 -7.19 5.93
CA PHE A 78 -13.22 -6.69 6.53
C PHE A 78 -13.00 -5.60 7.59
N ALA A 79 -11.96 -5.74 8.41
CA ALA A 79 -11.69 -4.84 9.53
C ALA A 79 -10.75 -3.67 9.19
N GLU A 80 -9.85 -3.86 8.24
CA GLU A 80 -8.78 -2.89 7.94
C GLU A 80 -8.16 -3.14 6.56
N ASP A 81 -7.61 -2.09 5.96
CA ASP A 81 -6.76 -2.18 4.77
C ASP A 81 -5.29 -2.31 5.21
N VAL A 82 -4.58 -3.31 4.70
CA VAL A 82 -3.19 -3.62 5.03
C VAL A 82 -2.31 -3.48 3.80
N GLU A 83 -1.17 -2.80 3.92
CA GLU A 83 -0.15 -2.75 2.87
C GLU A 83 1.06 -3.59 3.27
N VAL A 84 1.39 -4.57 2.43
CA VAL A 84 2.57 -5.43 2.61
C VAL A 84 3.59 -5.09 1.54
N VAL A 85 4.76 -4.60 1.96
CA VAL A 85 5.88 -4.26 1.09
C VAL A 85 6.93 -5.36 1.17
N ILE A 86 7.29 -5.90 0.01
CA ILE A 86 8.29 -6.94 -0.19
C ILE A 86 9.46 -6.37 -0.98
N PRO A 87 10.59 -6.05 -0.33
CA PRO A 87 11.79 -5.67 -1.03
C PRO A 87 12.31 -6.79 -1.95
N PRO A 88 13.09 -6.47 -3.00
CA PRO A 88 13.68 -7.50 -3.85
C PRO A 88 14.60 -8.41 -3.05
N GLY A 89 14.46 -9.73 -3.26
CA GLY A 89 15.34 -10.74 -2.67
C GLY A 89 15.04 -11.11 -1.20
N THR A 90 14.01 -10.53 -0.56
CA THR A 90 13.69 -10.87 0.85
C THR A 90 12.75 -12.04 0.97
N GLU A 91 11.75 -12.16 0.10
CA GLU A 91 10.76 -13.24 0.10
C GLU A 91 9.94 -13.18 -1.19
N THR A 92 9.15 -14.22 -1.44
CA THR A 92 8.18 -14.25 -2.54
C THR A 92 6.81 -14.60 -1.99
N CYS A 93 5.81 -13.77 -2.26
CA CYS A 93 4.45 -13.95 -1.75
C CYS A 93 3.45 -14.31 -2.85
N GLN A 94 2.42 -15.08 -2.49
CA GLN A 94 1.34 -15.48 -3.37
C GLN A 94 0.02 -15.49 -2.61
N LEU A 95 -1.06 -15.09 -3.29
CA LEU A 95 -2.41 -15.18 -2.75
C LEU A 95 -2.95 -16.58 -2.97
N GLN A 96 -3.48 -17.18 -1.90
CA GLN A 96 -4.14 -18.48 -1.94
C GLN A 96 -5.55 -18.32 -1.38
N ASN A 97 -6.57 -18.71 -2.16
CA ASN A 97 -7.93 -18.76 -1.65
C ASN A 97 -8.02 -19.74 -0.49
N ILE A 98 -8.79 -19.37 0.53
CA ILE A 98 -9.25 -20.31 1.54
C ILE A 98 -10.25 -21.23 0.84
N ARG A 99 -10.09 -22.55 1.02
CA ARG A 99 -10.89 -23.59 0.37
C ARG A 99 -12.09 -23.96 1.22
#